data_AF-A0A833AMA3-F1
#
_entry.id   AF-A0A833AMA3-F1
#
_cell.length_a   1.000
_cell.length_b   1.000
_cell.length_c   1.000
_cell.angle_alpha   90.00
_cell.angle_beta   90.00
_cell.angle_gamma   90.00
#
_symmetry.space_group_name_H-M   'P 1'
#
loop_
_entity.id
_entity.type
_entity.pdbx_description
1 polymer ?
#
loop_
_entity_poly.entity_id
_entity_poly.type
_entity_poly.pdbx_seq_one_letter_code
_entity_poly.pdbx_strand_id
1 'polypeptide(L)'
;MSPAMKYCESIFSYKRRPTHEVMIGDVGIGGKNPIRIQSMTTSDTMDTDASVSEALQLAQAGCEIVRLTAPSIKDAHNLAQIRTRLNE
;
A
#
# COMPACT_ATOMS: atom_id res chain seq x y z
N MET A 1 -27.67 -10.42 -17.98
CA MET A 1 -26.77 -9.25 -18.03
C MET A 1 -26.87 -8.52 -16.70
N SER A 2 -25.76 -8.40 -15.97
CA SER A 2 -25.71 -7.54 -14.77
C SER A 2 -26.06 -6.11 -15.19
N PRO A 3 -26.95 -5.40 -14.47
CA PRO A 3 -27.16 -3.98 -14.72
C PRO A 3 -25.81 -3.25 -14.60
N ALA A 4 -25.55 -2.32 -15.52
CA ALA A 4 -24.33 -1.52 -15.50
C ALA A 4 -24.29 -0.73 -14.19
N MET A 5 -23.41 -1.13 -13.28
CA MET A 5 -23.21 -0.45 -12.00
C MET A 5 -22.85 1.01 -12.29
N LYS A 6 -23.72 1.95 -11.90
CA LYS A 6 -23.37 3.38 -11.90
C LYS A 6 -22.18 3.56 -10.96
N TYR A 7 -21.02 3.89 -11.55
CA TYR A 7 -19.76 4.08 -10.84
C TYR A 7 -19.86 5.16 -9.74
N CYS A 8 -20.70 6.17 -9.95
CA CYS A 8 -20.95 7.27 -9.03
C CYS A 8 -22.46 7.51 -8.89
N GLU A 9 -22.99 7.46 -7.67
CA GLU A 9 -24.42 7.72 -7.40
C GLU A 9 -24.76 9.21 -7.50
N SER A 10 -23.81 10.11 -7.18
CA SER A 10 -23.98 11.56 -7.22
C SER A 10 -22.62 12.25 -7.31
N ILE A 11 -22.50 13.27 -8.16
CA ILE A 11 -21.29 14.10 -8.28
C ILE A 11 -21.15 15.16 -7.16
N PHE A 12 -22.21 15.36 -6.36
CA PHE A 12 -22.24 16.37 -5.29
C PHE A 12 -22.13 15.78 -3.88
N SER A 13 -22.20 14.45 -3.74
CA SER A 13 -22.18 13.79 -2.44
C SER A 13 -21.28 12.55 -2.44
N TYR A 14 -20.39 12.47 -1.46
CA TYR A 14 -19.52 11.30 -1.28
C TYR A 14 -20.29 10.14 -0.63
N LYS A 15 -20.24 8.97 -1.25
CA LYS A 15 -20.69 7.71 -0.67
C LYS A 15 -19.64 6.64 -0.94
N ARG A 16 -19.21 5.94 0.10
CA ARG A 16 -18.29 4.80 -0.04
C ARG A 16 -18.96 3.70 -0.88
N ARG A 17 -18.30 3.30 -1.96
CA ARG A 17 -18.72 2.17 -2.79
C ARG A 17 -18.63 0.87 -1.98
N PRO A 18 -19.68 0.03 -1.95
CA PRO A 18 -19.59 -1.31 -1.40
C PRO A 18 -18.55 -2.13 -2.17
N THR A 19 -17.52 -2.62 -1.47
CA THR A 19 -16.46 -3.45 -2.04
C THR A 19 -16.28 -4.70 -1.19
N HIS A 20 -15.68 -5.72 -1.79
CA HIS A 20 -15.10 -6.81 -1.02
C HIS A 20 -13.97 -6.27 -0.13
N GLU A 21 -13.79 -6.93 1.01
CA GLU A 21 -12.66 -6.69 1.90
C GLU A 21 -11.45 -7.53 1.44
N VAL A 22 -10.26 -6.94 1.47
CA VAL A 22 -8.99 -7.59 1.14
C VAL A 22 -7.97 -7.23 2.20
N MET A 23 -7.23 -8.23 2.68
CA MET A 23 -6.18 -8.05 3.68
C MET A 23 -4.82 -7.83 3.00
N ILE A 24 -4.08 -6.83 3.47
CA ILE A 24 -2.66 -6.61 3.14
C ILE A 24 -1.88 -6.76 4.44
N GLY A 25 -1.24 -7.91 4.63
CA GLY A 25 -0.75 -8.30 5.95
C GLY A 25 -1.92 -8.38 6.93
N ASP A 26 -1.87 -7.56 7.98
CA ASP A 26 -2.90 -7.38 9.00
C ASP A 26 -3.82 -6.17 8.74
N VAL A 27 -3.59 -5.39 7.67
CA VAL A 27 -4.38 -4.20 7.33
C VAL A 27 -5.51 -4.54 6.34
N GLY A 28 -6.76 -4.40 6.77
CA GLY A 28 -7.94 -4.58 5.91
C GLY A 28 -8.26 -3.35 5.04
N ILE A 29 -8.50 -3.57 3.75
CA ILE A 29 -8.95 -2.57 2.76
C ILE A 29 -10.33 -2.96 2.22
N GLY A 30 -11.19 -1.95 2.01
CA GLY A 30 -12.52 -2.16 1.45
C GLY A 30 -13.54 -2.60 2.50
N GLY A 31 -14.73 -3.00 2.06
CA GLY A 31 -15.84 -3.34 2.96
C GLY A 31 -16.15 -2.17 3.91
N LYS A 32 -16.14 -2.46 5.21
CA LYS A 32 -16.38 -1.49 6.29
C LYS A 32 -15.11 -0.88 6.90
N ASN A 33 -13.92 -1.30 6.46
CA ASN A 33 -12.65 -0.73 6.94
C ASN A 33 -12.53 0.76 6.62
N PRO A 34 -11.77 1.55 7.39
CA PRO A 34 -11.51 2.96 7.09
C PRO A 34 -10.82 3.16 5.74
N ILE A 35 -10.67 4.42 5.30
CA ILE A 35 -9.78 4.74 4.18
C ILE A 35 -8.36 4.61 4.73
N ARG A 36 -7.55 3.72 4.12
CA ARG A 36 -6.17 3.46 4.56
C ARG A 36 -5.20 4.46 3.94
N ILE A 37 -4.24 4.92 4.72
CA ILE A 37 -3.17 5.81 4.25
C ILE A 37 -2.01 4.95 3.74
N GLN A 38 -1.58 5.22 2.52
CA GLN A 38 -0.44 4.56 1.89
C GLN A 38 0.53 5.58 1.32
N SER A 39 1.80 5.19 1.19
CA SER A 39 2.85 5.98 0.56
C SER A 39 3.81 5.08 -0.23
N MET A 40 4.78 5.66 -0.91
CA MET A 40 5.78 4.95 -1.69
C MET A 40 7.17 5.49 -1.35
N THR A 41 8.16 4.62 -1.23
CA THR A 41 9.56 5.04 -1.08
C THR A 41 10.08 5.69 -2.36
N THR A 42 11.07 6.57 -2.21
CA THR A 42 11.80 7.22 -3.29
C THR A 42 13.25 6.75 -3.37
N SER A 43 13.75 6.10 -2.32
CA SER A 43 15.05 5.42 -2.30
C SER A 43 15.17 4.39 -3.43
N ASP A 44 16.41 4.17 -3.87
CA ASP A 44 16.73 3.05 -4.75
C ASP A 44 16.47 1.75 -3.99
N THR A 45 15.64 0.86 -4.56
CA THR A 45 15.34 -0.44 -3.96
C THR A 45 16.58 -1.29 -3.79
N MET A 46 17.65 -1.07 -4.55
CA MET A 46 18.94 -1.75 -4.34
C MET A 46 19.71 -1.24 -3.12
N ASP A 47 19.39 -0.05 -2.61
CA ASP A 47 19.88 0.45 -1.33
C ASP A 47 18.94 0.01 -0.19
N THR A 48 19.28 -1.13 0.40
CA THR A 48 18.49 -1.74 1.47
C THR A 48 18.35 -0.83 2.68
N ASP A 49 19.43 -0.22 3.16
CA ASP A 49 19.39 0.58 4.39
C ASP A 49 18.64 1.89 4.18
N ALA A 50 18.80 2.54 3.03
CA ALA A 50 18.01 3.72 2.69
C ALA A 50 16.51 3.39 2.59
N SER A 51 16.17 2.28 1.93
CA SER A 51 14.78 1.83 1.78
C SER A 51 14.11 1.46 3.10
N VAL A 52 14.84 0.80 4.00
CA VAL A 52 14.36 0.48 5.35
C VAL A 52 14.15 1.76 6.16
N SER A 53 15.12 2.67 6.15
CA SER A 53 15.04 3.94 6.89
C SER A 53 13.85 4.78 6.42
N GLU A 54 13.66 4.94 5.11
CA GLU A 54 12.53 5.69 4.55
C GLU A 54 11.19 5.01 4.87
N ALA A 55 11.09 3.69 4.74
CA ALA A 55 9.86 2.95 5.09
C ALA A 55 9.46 3.12 6.57
N LEU A 56 10.44 3.09 7.49
CA LEU A 56 10.19 3.34 8.91
C LEU A 56 9.76 4.78 9.18
N GLN A 57 10.35 5.77 8.51
CA GLN A 57 9.94 7.18 8.62
C GLN A 57 8.50 7.38 8.14
N LEU A 58 8.13 6.76 7.00
CA LEU A 58 6.76 6.79 6.49
C LEU A 58 5.78 6.17 7.49
N ALA A 59 6.12 5.02 8.08
CA ALA A 59 5.29 4.37 9.10
C ALA A 59 5.13 5.27 10.34
N GLN A 60 6.22 5.89 10.82
CA GLN A 60 6.18 6.85 11.94
C GLN A 60 5.30 8.08 11.65
N ALA A 61 5.24 8.50 10.39
CA ALA A 61 4.36 9.59 9.94
C ALA A 61 2.87 9.18 9.83
N GLY A 62 2.52 7.91 10.11
CA GLY A 62 1.15 7.40 10.06
C GLY A 62 0.77 6.68 8.76
N CYS A 63 1.75 6.33 7.93
CA CYS A 63 1.52 5.46 6.77
C CYS A 63 1.21 4.03 7.24
N GLU A 64 0.10 3.46 6.78
CA GLU A 64 -0.29 2.09 7.11
C GLU A 64 0.26 1.06 6.11
N ILE A 65 0.52 1.49 4.86
CA ILE A 65 1.00 0.62 3.78
C ILE A 65 2.07 1.36 2.98
N VAL A 66 3.29 0.81 2.96
CA VAL A 66 4.41 1.36 2.19
C VAL A 66 4.63 0.53 0.92
N ARG A 67 4.70 1.20 -0.23
CA ARG A 67 5.03 0.59 -1.52
C ARG A 67 6.49 0.85 -1.87
N LEU A 68 7.17 -0.17 -2.40
CA LEU A 68 8.52 -0.06 -2.95
C LEU A 68 8.48 -0.37 -4.45
N THR A 69 9.40 0.22 -5.21
CA THR A 69 9.54 -0.09 -6.64
C THR A 69 10.32 -1.39 -6.84
N ALA A 70 10.01 -2.17 -7.88
CA ALA A 70 10.80 -3.36 -8.24
C ALA A 70 10.82 -3.53 -9.76
N PRO A 71 11.50 -2.65 -10.50
CA PRO A 71 11.47 -2.65 -11.96
C PRO A 71 12.28 -3.79 -12.58
N SER A 72 13.31 -4.30 -11.89
CA SER A 72 14.14 -5.42 -12.36
C SER A 72 14.07 -6.62 -11.42
N ILE A 73 14.58 -7.76 -11.90
CA ILE A 73 14.70 -9.00 -11.12
C ILE A 73 15.60 -8.80 -9.89
N LYS A 74 16.65 -7.97 -10.01
CA LYS A 74 17.56 -7.69 -8.89
C LYS A 74 16.85 -6.94 -7.77
N ASP A 75 16.05 -5.94 -8.12
CA ASP A 75 15.23 -5.19 -7.15
C ASP A 75 14.26 -6.13 -6.44
N ALA A 76 13.57 -6.99 -7.20
CA ALA A 76 12.64 -7.97 -6.66
C ALA A 76 13.31 -8.94 -5.67
N HIS A 77 14.55 -9.38 -5.96
CA HIS A 77 15.33 -10.17 -5.01
C HIS A 77 15.72 -9.37 -3.76
N ASN A 78 16.08 -8.10 -3.91
CA ASN A 78 16.48 -7.26 -2.79
C ASN A 78 15.33 -6.97 -1.81
N LEU A 79 14.07 -6.99 -2.27
CA LEU A 79 12.90 -6.86 -1.39
C LEU A 79 12.89 -7.89 -0.24
N ALA A 80 13.46 -9.09 -0.45
CA ALA A 80 13.57 -10.10 0.61
C ALA A 80 14.53 -9.64 1.73
N GLN A 81 15.62 -8.96 1.38
CA GLN A 81 16.57 -8.40 2.34
C GLN A 81 15.94 -7.22 3.10
N ILE A 82 15.28 -6.30 2.38
CA ILE A 82 14.54 -5.17 2.98
C ILE A 82 13.49 -5.69 3.97
N ARG A 83 12.69 -6.69 3.58
CA ARG A 83 11.70 -7.31 4.46
C ARG A 83 12.34 -7.89 5.71
N THR A 84 13.47 -8.58 5.59
CA THR A 84 14.17 -9.18 6.74
C THR A 84 14.57 -8.09 7.73
N ARG A 85 15.21 -7.03 7.23
CA ARG A 85 15.67 -5.87 8.01
C ARG A 85 14.54 -5.11 8.71
N LEU A 86 13.34 -5.07 8.14
CA LEU A 86 12.16 -4.45 8.76
C LEU A 86 11.53 -5.29 9.89
N ASN A 87 11.86 -6.59 9.97
CA ASN A 87 11.37 -7.49 11.03
C ASN A 87 12.41 -7.72 12.14
N GLU A 88 13.60 -7.12 12.02
CA GLU A 88 14.64 -7.07 13.07
C GLU A 88 14.29 -6.01 14.11
#